data_AF-A0A9D2J310-F1
#
_entry.id   AF-A0A9D2J310-F1
#
_cell.length_a   1.000
_cell.length_b   1.000
_cell.length_c   1.000
_cell.angle_alpha   90.00
_cell.angle_beta   90.00
_cell.angle_gamma   90.00
#
_symmetry.space_group_name_H-M   'P 1'
#
loop_
_entity.id
_entity.type
_entity.pdbx_description
1 polymer ?
#
loop_
_entity_poly.entity_id
_entity_poly.type
_entity_poly.pdbx_seq_one_letter_code
_entity_poly.pdbx_strand_id
1 'polypeptide(L)'
;MKRYTIHTFSALALLLAATACTQDDAGLLPEASEGTPMTFTATGLTPVTATRATVDGDWEGVTMVAVQIGSEVKAYRVTPSADRLTATLSSDDPYYWMGTDAVSVSAWWPYTDGDTAMPAVVVQADQSSDGYAKSDHIGVAEKLLHYNGGTPTLAFTHRTARISLTLSGSTSDVSSVRLTNLSTADGNPGEIIAHHAGNGTYESLVVPQSVDQGTAFVTISTTGGKTYAYRMQGSAKWEAGSEYEYAIRIE
;
A
#
# COMPACT_ATOMS: atom_id res chain seq x y z
N MET A 1 -100.67 41.18 -0.11
CA MET A 1 -100.09 41.37 -1.47
C MET A 1 -98.81 40.52 -1.57
N LYS A 2 -98.43 40.00 -2.76
CA LYS A 2 -97.09 39.48 -3.18
C LYS A 2 -96.35 38.54 -2.17
N ARG A 3 -96.14 37.22 -2.37
CA ARG A 3 -95.41 36.48 -3.45
C ARG A 3 -94.04 37.11 -3.77
N TYR A 4 -92.88 36.45 -3.86
CA TYR A 4 -92.42 35.08 -4.21
C TYR A 4 -91.09 34.77 -3.45
N THR A 5 -90.42 33.61 -3.37
CA THR A 5 -90.60 32.18 -3.77
C THR A 5 -89.63 31.29 -2.95
N ILE A 6 -89.78 29.96 -2.96
CA ILE A 6 -88.92 28.94 -2.30
C ILE A 6 -87.71 28.55 -3.18
N HIS A 7 -86.55 28.23 -2.56
CA HIS A 7 -85.66 27.15 -3.07
C HIS A 7 -85.09 26.29 -1.94
N THR A 8 -85.20 24.97 -2.10
CA THR A 8 -84.67 23.89 -1.23
C THR A 8 -83.46 23.24 -1.88
N PHE A 9 -82.56 22.61 -1.12
CA PHE A 9 -81.96 21.32 -1.49
C PHE A 9 -81.34 20.57 -0.29
N SER A 10 -81.13 19.26 -0.48
CA SER A 10 -80.67 18.20 0.46
C SER A 10 -79.55 18.61 1.42
N ALA A 11 -79.50 18.21 2.70
CA ALA A 11 -79.73 16.91 3.34
C ALA A 11 -78.61 15.86 3.12
N LEU A 12 -77.77 15.66 4.14
CA LEU A 12 -77.45 14.33 4.72
C LEU A 12 -76.94 14.53 6.18
N ALA A 13 -76.90 13.46 6.98
CA ALA A 13 -76.66 13.51 8.42
C ALA A 13 -75.34 12.87 8.87
N LEU A 14 -75.08 12.99 10.19
CA LEU A 14 -74.02 12.40 11.02
C LEU A 14 -73.35 11.11 10.50
N LEU A 15 -72.06 10.98 10.78
CA LEU A 15 -71.58 9.99 11.75
C LEU A 15 -70.17 10.32 12.29
N LEU A 16 -70.01 10.25 13.61
CA LEU A 16 -68.71 10.17 14.27
C LEU A 16 -68.30 8.70 14.33
N ALA A 17 -67.12 8.36 13.82
CA ALA A 17 -66.53 7.03 13.96
C ALA A 17 -65.07 7.16 14.43
N ALA A 18 -64.89 7.24 15.75
CA ALA A 18 -63.58 7.18 16.37
C ALA A 18 -63.16 5.71 16.56
N THR A 19 -62.45 5.15 15.58
CA THR A 19 -61.77 3.86 15.71
C THR A 19 -60.27 4.10 15.62
N ALA A 20 -59.55 3.89 16.72
CA ALA A 20 -58.10 3.97 16.74
C ALA A 20 -57.52 2.77 15.98
N CYS A 21 -57.06 3.00 14.76
CA CYS A 21 -56.06 2.12 14.16
C CYS A 21 -54.75 2.34 14.93
N THR A 22 -54.29 1.32 15.64
CA THR A 22 -52.96 1.33 16.24
C THR A 22 -51.92 1.50 15.15
N GLN A 23 -51.00 2.44 15.35
CA GLN A 23 -49.86 2.64 14.47
C GLN A 23 -48.90 1.48 14.73
N ASP A 24 -48.90 0.47 13.85
CA ASP A 24 -47.95 -0.64 13.85
C ASP A 24 -46.58 -0.14 13.37
N ASP A 25 -45.98 0.76 14.15
CA ASP A 25 -44.55 1.08 14.08
C ASP A 25 -43.76 -0.11 14.63
N ALA A 26 -43.71 -1.17 13.83
CA ALA A 26 -42.79 -2.28 14.01
C ALA A 26 -41.36 -1.69 13.94
N GLY A 27 -40.77 -1.47 15.11
CA GLY A 27 -39.71 -0.51 15.28
C GLY A 27 -38.45 -0.83 14.46
N LEU A 28 -38.08 0.12 13.61
CA LEU A 28 -36.67 0.42 13.40
C LEU A 28 -36.30 1.55 14.36
N LEU A 29 -35.25 1.32 15.16
CA LEU A 29 -34.49 2.44 15.70
C LEU A 29 -33.99 3.28 14.50
N PRO A 30 -33.82 4.60 14.63
CA PRO A 30 -33.02 5.32 13.64
C PRO A 30 -31.65 4.63 13.61
N GLU A 31 -31.23 4.15 12.44
CA GLU A 31 -29.88 3.61 12.27
C GLU A 31 -28.91 4.69 12.75
N ALA A 32 -28.05 4.34 13.70
CA ALA A 32 -27.11 5.27 14.30
C ALA A 32 -26.22 5.77 13.16
N SER A 33 -26.40 7.03 12.77
CA SER A 33 -26.00 7.54 11.46
C SER A 33 -24.59 7.10 11.11
N GLU A 34 -24.47 6.22 10.12
CA GLU A 34 -23.15 5.79 9.63
C GLU A 34 -22.32 7.03 9.31
N GLY A 35 -21.09 7.07 9.83
CA GLY A 35 -20.22 8.22 9.71
C GLY A 35 -19.87 8.54 8.25
N THR A 36 -19.06 9.57 8.00
CA THR A 36 -18.53 9.73 6.63
C THR A 36 -17.59 8.55 6.33
N PRO A 37 -17.80 7.77 5.26
CA PRO A 37 -16.89 6.67 4.91
C PRO A 37 -15.47 7.17 4.68
N MET A 38 -14.49 6.51 5.30
CA MET A 38 -13.08 6.84 5.18
C MET A 38 -12.54 6.34 3.85
N THR A 39 -12.30 7.27 2.93
CA THR A 39 -11.44 7.08 1.75
C THR A 39 -10.10 7.79 2.00
N PHE A 40 -9.06 7.43 1.25
CA PHE A 40 -7.74 8.07 1.38
C PHE A 40 -7.12 8.35 0.00
N THR A 41 -6.30 9.40 -0.08
CA THR A 41 -5.42 9.66 -1.22
C THR A 41 -4.03 9.13 -0.87
N ALA A 42 -3.55 8.13 -1.61
CA ALA A 42 -2.22 7.57 -1.42
C ALA A 42 -1.18 8.26 -2.32
N THR A 43 -0.01 8.59 -1.76
CA THR A 43 1.09 9.31 -2.43
C THR A 43 2.45 8.78 -1.94
N GLY A 44 3.56 9.37 -2.39
CA GLY A 44 4.93 9.07 -1.92
C GLY A 44 5.72 8.12 -2.83
N LEU A 45 5.03 7.38 -3.70
CA LEU A 45 5.62 6.57 -4.75
C LEU A 45 5.94 7.46 -5.96
N THR A 46 7.02 8.24 -5.85
CA THR A 46 7.41 9.26 -6.84
C THR A 46 8.70 8.88 -7.60
N PRO A 47 8.77 9.10 -8.93
CA PRO A 47 9.96 8.84 -9.74
C PRO A 47 11.22 9.63 -9.33
N VAL A 48 12.22 8.93 -8.79
CA VAL A 48 13.59 9.45 -8.58
C VAL A 48 14.39 9.31 -9.88
N THR A 49 14.00 10.07 -10.90
CA THR A 49 14.73 10.25 -12.18
C THR A 49 15.05 8.99 -13.02
N ALA A 50 14.44 7.85 -12.69
CA ALA A 50 14.29 6.68 -13.56
C ALA A 50 12.83 6.18 -13.49
N THR A 51 12.48 5.17 -14.30
CA THR A 51 11.15 4.56 -14.33
C THR A 51 10.66 4.17 -12.93
N ARG A 52 9.46 4.60 -12.55
CA ARG A 52 8.80 4.15 -11.32
C ARG A 52 7.33 3.76 -11.57
N ALA A 53 6.98 2.47 -11.36
CA ALA A 53 5.67 1.77 -11.43
C ALA A 53 5.40 0.81 -10.21
N THR A 54 6.09 -0.32 -10.09
CA THR A 54 6.35 -1.07 -8.82
C THR A 54 7.66 -1.82 -8.99
N VAL A 55 8.50 -1.96 -7.94
CA VAL A 55 9.96 -2.17 -8.07
C VAL A 55 10.67 -0.97 -8.71
N ASP A 56 10.16 -0.59 -9.87
CA ASP A 56 10.10 0.76 -10.35
C ASP A 56 9.45 1.67 -9.25
N GLY A 57 8.13 1.66 -8.94
CA GLY A 57 7.45 2.43 -7.85
C GLY A 57 6.62 3.74 -8.11
N ASP A 58 5.57 3.72 -8.96
CA ASP A 58 4.35 4.56 -8.93
C ASP A 58 3.22 3.77 -8.22
N TRP A 59 1.97 3.70 -8.72
CA TRP A 59 0.89 2.86 -8.17
C TRP A 59 0.40 1.72 -9.09
N GLU A 60 0.99 1.51 -10.28
CA GLU A 60 0.71 0.31 -11.11
C GLU A 60 1.17 -0.98 -10.42
N GLY A 61 0.36 -2.05 -10.51
CA GLY A 61 0.60 -3.33 -9.85
C GLY A 61 0.11 -3.41 -8.40
N VAL A 62 0.02 -2.27 -7.71
CA VAL A 62 -0.59 -2.19 -6.37
C VAL A 62 -2.11 -2.26 -6.51
N THR A 63 -2.74 -3.32 -6.00
CA THR A 63 -4.18 -3.60 -6.22
C THR A 63 -5.04 -3.49 -4.95
N MET A 64 -4.53 -3.99 -3.82
CA MET A 64 -5.20 -3.95 -2.52
C MET A 64 -4.17 -3.57 -1.44
N VAL A 65 -4.43 -2.50 -0.71
CA VAL A 65 -3.67 -2.14 0.50
C VAL A 65 -4.42 -2.57 1.76
N ALA A 66 -3.68 -2.79 2.83
CA ALA A 66 -4.27 -2.88 4.18
C ALA A 66 -4.47 -1.47 4.74
N VAL A 67 -5.54 -1.26 5.52
CA VAL A 67 -5.69 -0.09 6.40
C VAL A 67 -6.06 -0.56 7.80
N GLN A 68 -5.30 -0.12 8.79
CA GLN A 68 -5.49 -0.43 10.21
C GLN A 68 -5.89 0.81 10.99
N ILE A 69 -6.98 0.70 11.76
CA ILE A 69 -7.39 1.69 12.76
C ILE A 69 -7.73 0.95 14.05
N GLY A 70 -7.05 1.31 15.14
CA GLY A 70 -7.12 0.54 16.39
C GLY A 70 -6.58 -0.88 16.20
N SER A 71 -7.37 -1.88 16.58
CA SER A 71 -7.01 -3.31 16.46
C SER A 71 -7.62 -4.02 15.23
N GLU A 72 -8.35 -3.30 14.39
CA GLU A 72 -8.95 -3.84 13.17
C GLU A 72 -8.03 -3.59 11.97
N VAL A 73 -8.11 -4.46 10.96
CA VAL A 73 -7.48 -4.30 9.65
C VAL A 73 -8.54 -4.56 8.59
N LYS A 74 -8.68 -3.64 7.63
CA LYS A 74 -9.61 -3.77 6.50
C LYS A 74 -8.86 -3.65 5.18
N ALA A 75 -9.28 -4.43 4.19
CA ALA A 75 -8.73 -4.37 2.84
C ALA A 75 -9.29 -3.16 2.09
N TYR A 76 -8.43 -2.41 1.41
CA TYR A 76 -8.77 -1.21 0.64
C TYR A 76 -8.27 -1.37 -0.80
N ARG A 77 -9.18 -1.22 -1.77
CA ARG A 77 -8.89 -1.25 -3.19
C ARG A 77 -8.11 -0.01 -3.61
N VAL A 78 -7.03 -0.23 -4.35
CA VAL A 78 -6.21 0.83 -4.95
C VAL A 78 -6.77 1.17 -6.33
N THR A 79 -7.00 2.46 -6.58
CA THR A 79 -7.36 2.98 -7.90
C THR A 79 -6.35 4.07 -8.29
N PRO A 80 -5.30 3.75 -9.08
CA PRO A 80 -4.29 4.71 -9.50
C PRO A 80 -4.86 5.91 -10.29
N SER A 81 -4.21 7.06 -10.19
CA SER A 81 -4.47 8.22 -11.06
C SER A 81 -3.98 7.98 -12.49
N ALA A 82 -4.40 8.83 -13.44
CA ALA A 82 -4.03 8.67 -14.86
C ALA A 82 -2.52 8.87 -15.13
N ASP A 83 -1.86 9.69 -14.32
CA ASP A 83 -0.40 9.85 -14.23
C ASP A 83 0.26 8.87 -13.25
N ARG A 84 -0.54 8.05 -12.57
CA ARG A 84 -0.18 6.99 -11.61
C ARG A 84 0.61 7.40 -10.38
N LEU A 85 1.03 8.66 -10.24
CA LEU A 85 1.79 9.18 -9.09
C LEU A 85 1.00 9.16 -7.77
N THR A 86 -0.32 8.96 -7.84
CA THR A 86 -1.23 8.86 -6.70
C THR A 86 -2.23 7.72 -6.89
N ALA A 87 -2.91 7.32 -5.82
CA ALA A 87 -4.09 6.45 -5.92
C ALA A 87 -5.21 6.89 -4.98
N THR A 88 -6.46 6.60 -5.36
CA THR A 88 -7.58 6.61 -4.42
C THR A 88 -7.66 5.25 -3.74
N LEU A 89 -7.80 5.26 -2.42
CA LEU A 89 -8.07 4.08 -1.60
C LEU A 89 -9.52 4.10 -1.13
N SER A 90 -10.28 3.07 -1.49
CA SER A 90 -11.67 2.86 -1.05
C SER A 90 -11.90 1.40 -0.65
N SER A 91 -12.94 1.13 0.12
CA SER A 91 -13.35 -0.25 0.43
C SER A 91 -14.87 -0.40 0.31
N ASP A 92 -15.29 -1.62 0.03
CA ASP A 92 -16.68 -2.06 0.05
C ASP A 92 -17.18 -2.25 1.51
N ASP A 93 -16.26 -2.37 2.47
CA ASP A 93 -16.47 -2.21 3.93
C ASP A 93 -15.41 -1.25 4.50
N PRO A 94 -15.71 0.06 4.57
CA PRO A 94 -14.74 1.08 5.00
C PRO A 94 -14.69 1.21 6.54
N TYR A 95 -13.75 2.03 7.01
CA TYR A 95 -13.88 2.69 8.31
C TYR A 95 -14.78 3.92 8.19
N TYR A 96 -15.29 4.43 9.32
CA TYR A 96 -16.25 5.53 9.34
C TYR A 96 -15.78 6.65 10.28
N TRP A 97 -15.91 7.91 9.82
CA TRP A 97 -15.64 9.09 10.64
C TRP A 97 -16.78 9.32 11.64
N MET A 98 -16.61 8.85 12.88
CA MET A 98 -17.60 8.94 13.96
C MET A 98 -17.56 10.26 14.75
N GLY A 99 -16.75 11.24 14.33
CA GLY A 99 -16.59 12.53 15.02
C GLY A 99 -15.43 13.37 14.45
N THR A 100 -15.04 14.40 15.20
CA THR A 100 -13.87 15.27 14.88
C THR A 100 -12.56 14.80 15.51
N ASP A 101 -12.61 13.73 16.32
CA ASP A 101 -11.45 13.22 17.05
C ASP A 101 -10.38 12.64 16.11
N ALA A 102 -9.16 12.60 16.63
CA ALA A 102 -8.00 12.14 15.89
C ALA A 102 -7.94 10.60 15.85
N VAL A 103 -7.80 10.02 14.67
CA VAL A 103 -7.62 8.57 14.47
C VAL A 103 -6.18 8.27 14.04
N SER A 104 -5.56 7.26 14.65
CA SER A 104 -4.26 6.75 14.21
C SER A 104 -4.47 5.71 13.12
N VAL A 105 -3.82 5.89 11.97
CA VAL A 105 -3.99 5.03 10.79
C VAL A 105 -2.64 4.50 10.32
N SER A 106 -2.51 3.18 10.22
CA SER A 106 -1.41 2.52 9.51
C SER A 106 -1.93 1.94 8.19
N ALA A 107 -1.12 1.94 7.13
CA ALA A 107 -1.50 1.35 5.85
C ALA A 107 -0.33 0.65 5.12
N TRP A 108 -0.68 -0.49 4.52
CA TRP A 108 0.12 -1.59 3.96
C TRP A 108 0.11 -1.92 2.47
N TRP A 109 1.24 -2.23 1.83
CA TRP A 109 1.26 -3.27 0.78
C TRP A 109 2.55 -4.09 0.85
N PRO A 110 2.52 -5.41 0.61
CA PRO A 110 1.36 -6.25 0.26
C PRO A 110 0.36 -6.46 1.41
N TYR A 111 -0.94 -6.50 1.09
CA TYR A 111 -2.00 -6.96 2.01
C TYR A 111 -2.06 -8.49 2.02
N THR A 112 -2.13 -9.10 3.22
CA THR A 112 -2.47 -10.51 3.38
C THR A 112 -3.77 -10.66 4.16
N ASP A 113 -4.64 -11.58 3.72
CA ASP A 113 -5.91 -11.82 4.39
C ASP A 113 -5.70 -12.41 5.78
N GLY A 114 -6.28 -11.79 6.80
CA GLY A 114 -6.03 -12.11 8.20
C GLY A 114 -4.83 -11.40 8.84
N ASP A 115 -4.19 -10.43 8.17
CA ASP A 115 -3.24 -9.51 8.83
C ASP A 115 -3.93 -8.82 10.03
N THR A 116 -3.22 -8.72 11.16
CA THR A 116 -3.71 -8.02 12.38
C THR A 116 -2.90 -6.78 12.75
N ALA A 117 -1.77 -6.56 12.06
CA ALA A 117 -0.92 -5.38 12.13
C ALA A 117 0.01 -5.38 10.89
N MET A 118 0.67 -4.26 10.63
CA MET A 118 1.67 -4.18 9.55
C MET A 118 2.81 -5.21 9.77
N PRO A 119 3.02 -6.17 8.86
CA PRO A 119 3.96 -7.27 9.05
C PRO A 119 5.42 -6.81 8.96
N ALA A 120 6.34 -7.63 9.46
CA ALA A 120 7.77 -7.47 9.18
C ALA A 120 8.06 -7.56 7.68
N VAL A 121 9.11 -6.90 7.22
CA VAL A 121 9.52 -6.96 5.81
C VAL A 121 10.25 -8.28 5.56
N VAL A 122 9.77 -9.06 4.60
CA VAL A 122 10.43 -10.30 4.14
C VAL A 122 10.57 -10.25 2.63
N VAL A 123 11.82 -10.33 2.15
CA VAL A 123 12.15 -10.29 0.71
C VAL A 123 12.40 -11.69 0.16
N GLN A 124 12.23 -11.85 -1.16
CA GLN A 124 12.45 -13.12 -1.85
C GLN A 124 13.94 -13.40 -2.06
N ALA A 125 14.33 -14.67 -1.97
CA ALA A 125 15.71 -15.13 -2.20
C ALA A 125 16.10 -15.20 -3.70
N ASP A 126 15.11 -15.31 -4.58
CA ASP A 126 15.28 -15.18 -6.03
C ASP A 126 14.51 -13.96 -6.51
N GLN A 127 15.24 -12.89 -6.84
CA GLN A 127 14.72 -11.66 -7.42
C GLN A 127 15.11 -11.54 -8.90
N SER A 128 15.56 -12.63 -9.55
CA SER A 128 15.88 -12.59 -10.99
C SER A 128 14.67 -12.21 -11.85
N SER A 129 13.46 -12.54 -11.39
CA SER A 129 12.19 -12.30 -12.09
C SER A 129 11.11 -11.73 -11.14
N ASP A 130 9.94 -12.37 -11.02
CA ASP A 130 8.78 -11.81 -10.30
C ASP A 130 9.01 -11.62 -8.80
N GLY A 131 9.99 -12.32 -8.24
CA GLY A 131 10.43 -12.16 -6.86
C GLY A 131 10.97 -10.77 -6.53
N TYR A 132 11.45 -9.99 -7.51
CA TYR A 132 11.89 -8.61 -7.30
C TYR A 132 10.70 -7.73 -6.89
N ALA A 133 9.63 -7.73 -7.69
CA ALA A 133 8.40 -6.99 -7.38
C ALA A 133 7.69 -7.53 -6.11
N LYS A 134 7.72 -8.85 -5.87
CA LYS A 134 7.23 -9.47 -4.62
C LYS A 134 8.11 -9.19 -3.39
N SER A 135 9.25 -8.54 -3.57
CA SER A 135 10.12 -8.08 -2.48
C SER A 135 9.92 -6.60 -2.16
N ASP A 136 9.12 -5.88 -2.95
CA ASP A 136 8.73 -4.52 -2.63
C ASP A 136 7.69 -4.53 -1.51
N HIS A 137 7.86 -3.64 -0.54
CA HIS A 137 7.02 -3.49 0.64
C HIS A 137 6.88 -2.00 0.87
N ILE A 138 5.66 -1.48 0.87
CA ILE A 138 5.39 -0.06 1.10
C ILE A 138 4.47 0.11 2.30
N GLY A 139 4.58 1.24 2.97
CA GLY A 139 3.63 1.56 4.02
C GLY A 139 3.77 2.95 4.63
N VAL A 140 2.84 3.21 5.54
CA VAL A 140 2.82 4.33 6.47
C VAL A 140 2.34 3.81 7.82
N ALA A 141 3.00 4.22 8.91
CA ALA A 141 2.67 3.77 10.26
C ALA A 141 2.14 4.93 11.11
N GLU A 142 1.15 4.64 11.95
CA GLU A 142 0.66 5.50 13.04
C GLU A 142 0.37 6.96 12.61
N LYS A 143 -0.15 7.14 11.40
CA LYS A 143 -0.48 8.46 10.85
C LYS A 143 -1.72 8.99 11.55
N LEU A 144 -1.52 9.95 12.45
CA LEU A 144 -2.63 10.67 13.06
C LEU A 144 -3.35 11.53 12.01
N LEU A 145 -4.66 11.31 11.87
CA LEU A 145 -5.55 12.01 10.95
C LEU A 145 -6.75 12.59 11.69
N HIS A 146 -7.26 13.72 11.19
CA HIS A 146 -8.47 14.39 11.69
C HIS A 146 -9.47 14.54 10.55
N TYR A 147 -10.77 14.43 10.84
CA TYR A 147 -11.79 14.75 9.85
C TYR A 147 -11.84 16.26 9.58
N ASN A 148 -11.59 16.65 8.33
CA ASN A 148 -11.58 18.04 7.88
C ASN A 148 -12.59 18.31 6.75
N GLY A 149 -13.52 17.39 6.50
CA GLY A 149 -14.48 17.45 5.39
C GLY A 149 -13.92 17.02 4.02
N GLY A 150 -12.68 16.55 3.94
CA GLY A 150 -12.06 16.05 2.71
C GLY A 150 -11.42 14.66 2.86
N THR A 151 -10.90 14.13 1.75
CA THR A 151 -10.15 12.87 1.70
C THR A 151 -8.73 13.08 2.25
N PRO A 152 -8.34 12.44 3.38
CA PRO A 152 -6.98 12.56 3.94
C PRO A 152 -5.91 11.92 3.05
N THR A 153 -4.68 12.45 3.14
CA THR A 153 -3.53 11.92 2.38
C THR A 153 -2.65 10.99 3.23
N LEU A 154 -2.39 9.79 2.71
CA LEU A 154 -1.42 8.83 3.22
C LEU A 154 -0.18 8.85 2.32
N ALA A 155 0.94 9.37 2.82
CA ALA A 155 2.22 9.32 2.13
C ALA A 155 2.93 8.00 2.49
N PHE A 156 2.96 7.06 1.54
CA PHE A 156 3.63 5.78 1.66
C PHE A 156 5.13 5.95 1.41
N THR A 157 5.92 5.05 2.02
CA THR A 157 7.36 4.92 1.79
C THR A 157 7.71 3.45 1.59
N HIS A 158 8.76 3.16 0.80
CA HIS A 158 9.29 1.80 0.71
C HIS A 158 9.95 1.42 2.04
N ARG A 159 9.74 0.18 2.46
CA ARG A 159 10.21 -0.39 3.73
C ARG A 159 11.49 -1.21 3.55
N THR A 160 11.85 -1.52 2.30
CA THR A 160 13.13 -2.06 1.84
C THR A 160 14.12 -0.95 1.48
N ALA A 161 15.39 -1.32 1.33
CA ALA A 161 16.41 -0.54 0.63
C ALA A 161 16.66 -1.14 -0.76
N ARG A 162 16.93 -0.29 -1.77
CA ARG A 162 17.29 -0.73 -3.13
C ARG A 162 18.81 -0.73 -3.30
N ILE A 163 19.36 -1.85 -3.77
CA ILE A 163 20.78 -1.99 -4.09
C ILE A 163 20.91 -2.07 -5.61
N SER A 164 21.66 -1.13 -6.20
CA SER A 164 21.89 -1.04 -7.64
C SER A 164 23.37 -1.32 -7.94
N LEU A 165 23.63 -2.30 -8.80
CA LEU A 165 24.95 -2.87 -9.08
C LEU A 165 25.28 -2.72 -10.57
N THR A 166 26.12 -1.75 -10.93
CA THR A 166 26.52 -1.52 -12.33
C THR A 166 27.84 -2.24 -12.61
N LEU A 167 27.79 -3.29 -13.44
CA LEU A 167 28.97 -4.09 -13.80
C LEU A 167 29.69 -3.52 -15.04
N SER A 168 31.02 -3.58 -15.02
CA SER A 168 31.89 -3.10 -16.10
C SER A 168 33.13 -3.98 -16.28
N GLY A 169 33.83 -3.86 -17.41
CA GLY A 169 34.98 -4.71 -17.74
C GLY A 169 34.57 -6.05 -18.35
N SER A 170 35.17 -7.15 -17.88
CA SER A 170 34.94 -8.52 -18.38
C SER A 170 33.55 -9.05 -18.01
N THR A 171 32.49 -8.54 -18.63
CA THR A 171 31.08 -8.80 -18.26
C THR A 171 30.33 -9.74 -19.21
N SER A 172 30.89 -10.06 -20.38
CA SER A 172 30.18 -10.76 -21.46
C SER A 172 29.81 -12.22 -21.17
N ASP A 173 30.40 -12.84 -20.14
CA ASP A 173 30.13 -14.21 -19.74
C ASP A 173 29.38 -14.34 -18.41
N VAL A 174 29.01 -13.22 -17.75
CA VAL A 174 28.29 -13.21 -16.46
C VAL A 174 26.95 -13.93 -16.59
N SER A 175 26.71 -14.89 -15.68
CA SER A 175 25.52 -15.76 -15.65
C SER A 175 24.58 -15.46 -14.49
N SER A 176 25.09 -14.94 -13.37
CA SER A 176 24.28 -14.47 -12.25
C SER A 176 25.05 -13.50 -11.35
N VAL A 177 24.31 -12.58 -10.74
CA VAL A 177 24.78 -11.72 -9.65
C VAL A 177 23.95 -12.04 -8.42
N ARG A 178 24.63 -12.22 -7.29
CA ARG A 178 24.00 -12.47 -5.99
C ARG A 178 24.46 -11.43 -4.99
N LEU A 179 23.54 -10.91 -4.20
CA LEU A 179 23.88 -10.34 -2.90
C LEU A 179 24.05 -11.50 -1.91
N THR A 180 25.06 -11.45 -1.04
CA THR A 180 25.42 -12.55 -0.13
C THR A 180 25.86 -12.02 1.24
N ASN A 181 25.90 -12.89 2.25
CA ASN A 181 26.22 -12.51 3.65
C ASN A 181 25.25 -11.46 4.24
N LEU A 182 23.97 -11.53 3.84
CA LEU A 182 22.91 -10.65 4.31
C LEU A 182 22.35 -11.08 5.68
N SER A 183 21.69 -10.13 6.36
CA SER A 183 20.92 -10.39 7.58
C SER A 183 19.77 -11.38 7.34
N THR A 184 19.68 -12.39 8.20
CA THR A 184 18.58 -13.38 8.22
C THR A 184 17.50 -13.07 9.26
N ALA A 185 17.45 -11.82 9.75
CA ALA A 185 16.42 -11.35 10.67
C ALA A 185 15.01 -11.53 10.08
N ASP A 186 14.04 -11.82 10.94
CA ASP A 186 12.62 -12.02 10.59
C ASP A 186 12.36 -13.08 9.49
N GLY A 187 13.31 -14.01 9.29
CA GLY A 187 13.23 -15.07 8.28
C GLY A 187 13.74 -14.67 6.89
N ASN A 188 14.40 -13.53 6.76
CA ASN A 188 14.95 -13.06 5.49
C ASN A 188 16.10 -13.94 4.95
N PRO A 189 16.33 -13.95 3.63
CA PRO A 189 17.36 -14.77 3.01
C PRO A 189 18.77 -14.15 3.13
N GLY A 190 19.75 -14.97 3.53
CA GLY A 190 21.16 -14.56 3.62
C GLY A 190 21.89 -14.41 2.27
N GLU A 191 21.26 -14.87 1.18
CA GLU A 191 21.65 -14.61 -0.21
C GLU A 191 20.42 -14.25 -1.04
N ILE A 192 20.58 -13.33 -2.00
CA ILE A 192 19.53 -12.95 -2.95
C ILE A 192 20.10 -12.96 -4.37
N ILE A 193 19.46 -13.67 -5.29
CA ILE A 193 19.76 -13.56 -6.73
C ILE A 193 19.17 -12.25 -7.25
N ALA A 194 20.00 -11.36 -7.78
CA ALA A 194 19.59 -10.03 -8.22
C ALA A 194 18.80 -10.07 -9.54
N HIS A 195 17.89 -9.10 -9.70
CA HIS A 195 17.26 -8.79 -10.97
C HIS A 195 18.30 -8.26 -11.97
N HIS A 196 18.12 -8.49 -13.27
CA HIS A 196 18.95 -7.88 -14.32
C HIS A 196 18.15 -6.82 -15.07
N ALA A 197 18.34 -5.56 -14.70
CA ALA A 197 17.66 -4.40 -15.29
C ALA A 197 18.18 -4.06 -16.71
N GLY A 198 19.24 -4.72 -17.18
CA GLY A 198 19.84 -4.51 -18.50
C GLY A 198 21.10 -3.66 -18.47
N ASN A 199 21.80 -3.58 -19.61
CA ASN A 199 23.03 -2.80 -19.79
C ASN A 199 24.18 -3.10 -18.79
N GLY A 200 24.14 -4.23 -18.08
CA GLY A 200 25.09 -4.57 -17.02
C GLY A 200 24.67 -4.11 -15.62
N THR A 201 23.51 -3.47 -15.47
CA THR A 201 22.89 -3.12 -14.19
C THR A 201 22.11 -4.31 -13.62
N TYR A 202 22.34 -4.61 -12.34
CA TYR A 202 21.62 -5.59 -11.56
C TYR A 202 21.06 -4.95 -10.30
N GLU A 203 19.87 -5.35 -9.87
CA GLU A 203 19.16 -4.69 -8.78
C GLU A 203 18.61 -5.69 -7.77
N SER A 204 18.47 -5.28 -6.51
CA SER A 204 17.83 -6.08 -5.47
C SER A 204 17.20 -5.21 -4.39
N LEU A 205 16.06 -5.65 -3.86
CA LEU A 205 15.45 -5.10 -2.66
C LEU A 205 15.88 -5.93 -1.45
N VAL A 206 16.44 -5.25 -0.45
CA VAL A 206 16.92 -5.86 0.80
C VAL A 206 16.19 -5.25 2.00
N VAL A 207 16.10 -5.99 3.10
CA VAL A 207 15.68 -5.40 4.38
C VAL A 207 16.72 -4.40 4.90
N PRO A 208 16.31 -3.32 5.58
CA PRO A 208 17.22 -2.36 6.19
C PRO A 208 18.19 -3.05 7.17
N GLN A 209 19.49 -2.85 6.99
CA GLN A 209 20.55 -3.55 7.73
C GLN A 209 21.88 -2.79 7.67
N SER A 210 22.81 -3.11 8.57
CA SER A 210 24.20 -2.67 8.48
C SER A 210 25.07 -3.76 7.85
N VAL A 211 26.05 -3.34 7.04
CA VAL A 211 27.02 -4.22 6.39
C VAL A 211 28.43 -3.70 6.65
N ASP A 212 29.25 -4.51 7.31
CA ASP A 212 30.58 -4.10 7.77
C ASP A 212 31.59 -3.99 6.63
N GLN A 213 32.61 -3.15 6.83
CA GLN A 213 33.75 -3.02 5.92
C GLN A 213 34.42 -4.38 5.68
N GLY A 214 34.78 -4.68 4.43
CA GLY A 214 35.40 -5.94 4.04
C GLY A 214 34.42 -7.11 3.85
N THR A 215 33.14 -6.97 4.21
CA THR A 215 32.11 -7.99 3.94
C THR A 215 32.00 -8.26 2.44
N ALA A 216 32.08 -9.52 2.03
CA ALA A 216 31.89 -9.94 0.64
C ALA A 216 30.40 -10.02 0.33
N PHE A 217 29.79 -8.88 0.01
CA PHE A 217 28.33 -8.76 -0.11
C PHE A 217 27.79 -8.98 -1.51
N VAL A 218 28.65 -9.06 -2.55
CA VAL A 218 28.25 -9.43 -3.91
C VAL A 218 29.11 -10.59 -4.41
N THR A 219 28.46 -11.61 -4.95
CA THR A 219 29.08 -12.72 -5.68
C THR A 219 28.61 -12.72 -7.13
N ILE A 220 29.54 -12.64 -8.08
CA ILE A 220 29.27 -12.66 -9.52
C ILE A 220 29.77 -14.00 -10.07
N SER A 221 28.89 -14.75 -10.72
CA SER A 221 29.25 -16.02 -11.39
C SER A 221 29.23 -15.85 -12.90
N THR A 222 30.09 -16.59 -13.61
CA THR A 222 30.09 -16.61 -15.07
C THR A 222 29.70 -17.99 -15.63
N THR A 223 29.31 -18.01 -16.90
CA THR A 223 29.00 -19.23 -17.66
C THR A 223 30.19 -20.18 -17.79
N GLY A 224 31.42 -19.66 -17.69
CA GLY A 224 32.65 -20.45 -17.60
C GLY A 224 32.95 -21.04 -16.22
N GLY A 225 32.08 -20.82 -15.22
CA GLY A 225 32.27 -21.32 -13.84
C GLY A 225 33.26 -20.51 -13.00
N LYS A 226 33.80 -19.40 -13.50
CA LYS A 226 34.59 -18.46 -12.69
C LYS A 226 33.62 -17.69 -11.77
N THR A 227 34.05 -17.46 -10.53
CA THR A 227 33.33 -16.62 -9.56
C THR A 227 34.20 -15.48 -9.08
N TYR A 228 33.59 -14.32 -8.88
CA TYR A 228 34.19 -13.12 -8.32
C TYR A 228 33.42 -12.69 -7.08
N ALA A 229 34.11 -12.12 -6.08
CA ALA A 229 33.48 -11.58 -4.88
C ALA A 229 33.90 -10.11 -4.70
N TYR A 230 32.92 -9.20 -4.65
CA TYR A 230 33.17 -7.78 -4.33
C TYR A 230 32.94 -7.54 -2.84
N ARG A 231 33.79 -6.71 -2.23
CA ARG A 231 33.79 -6.44 -0.79
C ARG A 231 33.47 -4.97 -0.51
N MET A 232 32.71 -4.74 0.57
CA MET A 232 32.42 -3.39 1.08
C MET A 232 33.70 -2.61 1.34
N GLN A 233 33.87 -1.46 0.69
CA GLN A 233 35.08 -0.61 0.85
C GLN A 233 35.09 0.18 2.16
N GLY A 234 33.91 0.44 2.73
CA GLY A 234 33.66 0.98 4.07
C GLY A 234 32.37 0.37 4.61
N SER A 235 32.06 0.57 5.89
CA SER A 235 30.78 0.12 6.47
C SER A 235 29.61 0.91 5.88
N ALA A 236 28.49 0.24 5.57
CA ALA A 236 27.24 0.88 5.17
C ALA A 236 26.11 0.58 6.16
N LYS A 237 25.12 1.47 6.18
CA LYS A 237 23.79 1.23 6.75
C LYS A 237 22.79 1.44 5.61
N TRP A 238 22.09 0.38 5.23
CA TRP A 238 21.01 0.40 4.26
C TRP A 238 19.70 0.70 4.98
N GLU A 239 19.03 1.77 4.56
CA GLU A 239 17.84 2.30 5.23
C GLU A 239 16.60 2.21 4.33
N ALA A 240 15.42 2.09 4.95
CA ALA A 240 14.15 2.00 4.24
C ALA A 240 13.94 3.22 3.31
N GLY A 241 13.48 2.98 2.10
CA GLY A 241 13.21 4.02 1.10
C GLY A 241 14.45 4.66 0.47
N SER A 242 15.64 4.11 0.74
CA SER A 242 16.91 4.61 0.19
C SER A 242 17.50 3.67 -0.87
N GLU A 243 18.23 4.24 -1.82
CA GLU A 243 18.94 3.52 -2.87
C GLU A 243 20.46 3.65 -2.72
N TYR A 244 21.19 2.56 -2.99
CA TYR A 244 22.64 2.47 -2.84
C TYR A 244 23.27 1.90 -4.12
N GLU A 245 24.02 2.74 -4.82
CA GLU A 245 24.71 2.40 -6.06
C GLU A 245 26.12 1.86 -5.82
N TYR A 246 26.49 0.79 -6.53
CA TYR A 246 27.84 0.22 -6.53
C TYR A 246 28.32 -0.05 -7.96
N ALA A 247 29.28 0.74 -8.43
CA ALA A 247 30.00 0.46 -9.67
C ALA A 247 31.08 -0.61 -9.42
N ILE A 248 30.94 -1.78 -10.05
CA ILE A 248 31.86 -2.91 -9.91
C ILE A 248 32.56 -3.15 -11.25
N ARG A 249 33.88 -3.31 -11.22
CA ARG A 249 34.69 -3.67 -12.38
C ARG A 249 35.17 -5.11 -12.26
N ILE A 250 34.97 -5.89 -13.31
CA ILE A 250 35.46 -7.26 -13.45
C ILE A 250 36.74 -7.24 -14.27
N GLU A 251 37.75 -7.96 -13.78
CA GLU A 251 39.06 -8.19 -14.43
C GLU A 251 39.19 -9.65 -14.92
#